data_AF-A0A922M8V2-F1
#
_entry.id   AF-A0A922M8V2-F1
#
_cell.length_a   1.000
_cell.length_b   1.000
_cell.length_c   1.000
_cell.angle_alpha   90.00
_cell.angle_beta   90.00
_cell.angle_gamma   90.00
#
_symmetry.space_group_name_H-M   'P 1'
#
loop_
_entity.id
_entity.type
_entity.pdbx_description
1 polymer ?
#
loop_
_entity_poly.entity_id
_entity_poly.type
_entity_poly.pdbx_seq_one_letter_code
_entity_poly.pdbx_strand_id
1 'polypeptide(L)'
;MACKKTWNLRDEAAQFLLEEAFLDLEVHFDDLFTAKWLPSTIPVDTICITLDDYFQDYNHLRDKNFEYVINEAQNLVYKKYITAMLSKKVAFKNVEEAQQAATKIVKEANQIRSFFKKIAPEGVNVDWPFEVISMLAEDVEMLSLDLHSVVAKCPDMSEEQLVRLVWLRGDVPRARLRDTVAIARASRPPPRANSHPSLFKHITFSDRLLSHFNL
;
A
#
# COMPACT_ATOMS: atom_id res chain seq x y z
N MET A 1 27.41 12.79 18.80
CA MET A 1 27.85 12.64 17.38
C MET A 1 28.09 11.19 16.96
N ALA A 2 28.76 10.34 17.76
CA ALA A 2 29.00 8.93 17.40
C ALA A 2 27.72 8.10 17.20
N CYS A 3 26.72 8.24 18.09
CA CYS A 3 25.44 7.51 18.01
C CYS A 3 24.64 7.82 16.74
N LYS A 4 24.70 9.08 16.26
CA LYS A 4 24.00 9.51 15.03
C LYS A 4 24.68 8.98 13.77
N LYS A 5 26.01 8.83 13.77
CA LYS A 5 26.75 8.20 12.66
C LYS A 5 26.48 6.69 12.57
N THR A 6 26.37 6.00 13.71
CA THR A 6 26.09 4.56 13.73
C THR A 6 24.66 4.21 13.30
N TRP A 7 23.68 5.09 13.56
CA TRP A 7 22.31 4.90 13.07
C TRP A 7 22.21 5.10 11.57
N ASN A 8 22.87 6.14 11.02
CA ASN A 8 22.92 6.31 9.57
C ASN A 8 23.51 5.08 8.86
N LEU A 9 24.60 4.49 9.39
CA LEU A 9 25.20 3.30 8.80
C LEU A 9 24.27 2.07 8.85
N ARG A 10 23.51 1.91 9.95
CA ARG A 10 22.50 0.84 10.05
C ARG A 10 21.41 1.04 9.00
N ASP A 11 20.91 2.26 8.87
CA ASP A 11 19.79 2.58 7.99
C ASP A 11 20.20 2.41 6.52
N GLU A 12 21.41 2.85 6.15
CA GLU A 12 22.01 2.64 4.83
C GLU A 12 22.23 1.14 4.54
N ALA A 13 22.76 0.37 5.50
CA ALA A 13 22.95 -1.07 5.33
C ALA A 13 21.63 -1.82 5.15
N ALA A 14 20.60 -1.46 5.93
CA ALA A 14 19.26 -2.01 5.78
C ALA A 14 18.68 -1.71 4.39
N GLN A 15 18.91 -0.50 3.88
CA GLN A 15 18.48 -0.12 2.54
C GLN A 15 19.16 -1.00 1.48
N PHE A 16 20.48 -1.22 1.53
CA PHE A 16 21.16 -2.07 0.55
C PHE A 16 20.67 -3.52 0.55
N LEU A 17 20.41 -4.09 1.73
CA LEU A 17 19.85 -5.44 1.84
C LEU A 17 18.50 -5.53 1.14
N LEU A 18 17.62 -4.56 1.40
CA LEU A 18 16.29 -4.53 0.82
C LEU A 18 16.31 -4.15 -0.67
N GLU A 19 17.24 -3.32 -1.13
CA GLU A 19 17.36 -2.99 -2.55
C GLU A 19 17.56 -4.27 -3.38
N GLU A 20 18.47 -5.16 -2.98
CA GLU A 20 18.69 -6.43 -3.68
C GLU A 20 17.42 -7.30 -3.68
N ALA A 21 16.81 -7.51 -2.49
CA ALA A 21 15.60 -8.32 -2.39
C ALA A 21 14.45 -7.75 -3.24
N PHE A 22 14.29 -6.43 -3.30
CA PHE A 22 13.21 -5.80 -4.06
C PHE A 22 13.48 -5.71 -5.56
N LEU A 23 14.74 -5.81 -6.02
CA LEU A 23 15.05 -5.95 -7.44
C LEU A 23 14.46 -7.24 -8.00
N ASP A 24 14.57 -8.35 -7.28
CA ASP A 24 13.97 -9.63 -7.66
C ASP A 24 12.43 -9.62 -7.62
N LEU A 25 11.86 -8.77 -6.77
CA LEU A 25 10.42 -8.69 -6.55
C LEU A 25 9.69 -7.71 -7.48
N GLU A 26 10.41 -6.83 -8.19
CA GLU A 26 9.81 -5.72 -8.94
C GLU A 26 8.75 -6.20 -9.93
N VAL A 27 9.05 -7.29 -10.66
CA VAL A 27 8.13 -7.89 -11.64
C VAL A 27 6.82 -8.37 -11.00
N HIS A 28 6.88 -8.86 -9.76
CA HIS A 28 5.70 -9.34 -9.05
C HIS A 28 4.83 -8.19 -8.56
N PHE A 29 5.42 -7.05 -8.17
CA PHE A 29 4.66 -5.84 -7.89
C PHE A 29 4.03 -5.24 -9.15
N ASP A 30 4.72 -5.31 -10.29
CA ASP A 30 4.20 -4.82 -11.57
C ASP A 30 2.98 -5.61 -12.09
N ASP A 31 2.95 -6.91 -11.78
CA ASP A 31 1.86 -7.83 -12.10
C ASP A 31 0.60 -7.58 -11.26
N LEU A 32 0.70 -6.95 -10.08
CA LEU A 32 -0.45 -6.61 -9.24
C LEU A 32 -1.41 -5.65 -9.97
N PHE A 33 -2.70 -5.82 -9.72
CA PHE A 33 -3.78 -5.01 -10.31
C PHE A 33 -3.78 -4.99 -11.86
N THR A 34 -3.22 -6.02 -12.49
CA THR A 34 -3.36 -6.29 -13.92
C THR A 34 -4.52 -7.24 -14.19
N ALA A 35 -4.90 -7.40 -15.47
CA ALA A 35 -5.92 -8.39 -15.86
C ALA A 35 -5.54 -9.84 -15.48
N LYS A 36 -4.24 -10.14 -15.34
CA LYS A 36 -3.74 -11.46 -14.92
C LYS A 36 -3.71 -11.64 -13.40
N TRP A 37 -3.69 -10.55 -12.63
CA TRP A 37 -3.65 -10.61 -11.17
C TRP A 37 -4.93 -11.15 -10.58
N LEU A 38 -6.10 -10.68 -11.02
CA LEU A 38 -7.38 -11.06 -10.43
C LEU A 38 -7.58 -12.59 -10.30
N PRO A 39 -7.31 -13.42 -11.33
CA PRO A 39 -7.42 -14.88 -11.22
C PRO A 39 -6.20 -15.57 -10.58
N SER A 40 -5.13 -14.86 -10.23
CA SER A 40 -3.85 -15.45 -9.81
C SER A 40 -3.52 -15.14 -8.36
N THR A 41 -2.94 -16.08 -7.61
CA THR A 41 -2.35 -15.82 -6.28
C THR A 41 -0.84 -15.60 -6.34
N ILE A 42 -0.23 -15.87 -7.49
CA ILE A 42 1.22 -15.95 -7.67
C ILE A 42 1.96 -14.71 -7.18
N PRO A 43 1.57 -13.46 -7.54
CA PRO A 43 2.37 -12.30 -7.19
C PRO A 43 2.64 -12.17 -5.68
N VAL A 44 1.59 -12.25 -4.85
CA VAL A 44 1.73 -12.09 -3.40
C VAL A 44 2.35 -13.33 -2.75
N ASP A 45 2.04 -14.53 -3.25
CA ASP A 45 2.68 -15.77 -2.80
C ASP A 45 4.20 -15.71 -3.01
N THR A 46 4.65 -15.33 -4.21
CA THR A 46 6.07 -15.21 -4.54
C THR A 46 6.74 -14.09 -3.76
N ILE A 47 6.09 -12.92 -3.59
CA ILE A 47 6.62 -11.84 -2.74
C ILE A 47 6.91 -12.35 -1.32
N CYS A 48 5.97 -13.08 -0.71
CA CYS A 48 6.17 -13.59 0.64
C CYS A 48 7.28 -14.66 0.71
N ILE A 49 7.33 -15.59 -0.25
CA ILE A 49 8.33 -16.67 -0.28
C ILE A 49 9.74 -16.08 -0.46
N THR A 50 9.92 -15.23 -1.47
CA THR A 50 11.23 -14.62 -1.75
C THR A 50 11.70 -13.78 -0.55
N LEU A 51 10.82 -12.99 0.08
CA LEU A 51 11.20 -12.26 1.29
C LEU A 51 11.52 -13.20 2.46
N ASP A 52 10.81 -14.32 2.63
CA ASP A 52 11.13 -15.31 3.68
C ASP A 52 12.55 -15.85 3.48
N ASP A 53 12.92 -16.22 2.25
CA ASP A 53 14.26 -16.70 1.89
C ASP A 53 15.33 -15.65 2.23
N TYR A 54 15.15 -14.39 1.81
CA TYR A 54 16.07 -13.30 2.15
C TYR A 54 16.16 -13.05 3.67
N PHE A 55 15.05 -13.14 4.39
CA PHE A 55 15.04 -12.94 5.83
C PHE A 55 15.74 -14.06 6.60
N GLN A 56 15.81 -15.27 6.04
CA GLN A 56 16.67 -16.32 6.61
C GLN A 56 18.15 -15.92 6.57
N ASP A 57 18.62 -15.27 5.51
CA ASP A 57 20.01 -14.78 5.44
C ASP A 57 20.26 -13.61 6.41
N TYR A 58 19.22 -12.85 6.75
CA TYR A 58 19.32 -11.71 7.67
C TYR A 58 19.29 -12.11 9.15
N ASN A 59 19.04 -13.39 9.48
CA ASN A 59 18.93 -13.87 10.86
C ASN A 59 20.22 -13.71 11.69
N HIS A 60 21.35 -13.40 11.02
CA HIS A 60 22.63 -13.11 11.65
C HIS A 60 22.77 -11.66 12.14
N LEU A 61 21.82 -10.79 11.80
CA LEU A 61 21.75 -9.45 12.35
C LEU A 61 21.40 -9.51 13.84
N ARG A 62 21.87 -8.51 14.60
CA ARG A 62 21.39 -8.30 15.97
C ARG A 62 19.88 -8.04 15.94
N ASP A 63 19.15 -8.54 16.93
CA ASP A 63 17.67 -8.46 17.01
C ASP A 63 17.10 -7.09 16.63
N LYS A 64 17.61 -6.00 17.23
CA LYS A 64 17.14 -4.63 16.94
C LYS A 64 17.39 -4.17 15.50
N ASN A 65 18.41 -4.69 14.84
CA ASN A 65 18.69 -4.40 13.44
C ASN A 65 17.84 -5.28 12.52
N PHE A 66 17.64 -6.55 12.89
CA PHE A 66 16.71 -7.43 12.19
C PHE A 66 15.29 -6.85 12.21
N GLU A 67 14.75 -6.54 13.39
CA GLU A 67 13.43 -5.90 13.54
C GLU A 67 13.31 -4.61 12.72
N TYR A 68 14.37 -3.79 12.69
CA TYR A 68 14.40 -2.60 11.85
C TYR A 68 14.30 -2.93 10.35
N VAL A 69 15.08 -3.88 9.85
CA VAL A 69 15.02 -4.34 8.45
C VAL A 69 13.62 -4.89 8.12
N ILE A 70 13.02 -5.69 9.00
CA ILE A 70 11.68 -6.23 8.80
C ILE A 70 10.62 -5.13 8.76
N ASN A 71 10.74 -4.10 9.62
CA ASN A 71 9.85 -2.94 9.59
C ASN A 71 9.97 -2.15 8.29
N GLU A 72 11.19 -1.92 7.80
CA GLU A 72 11.41 -1.22 6.53
C GLU A 72 10.91 -2.05 5.33
N ALA A 73 11.14 -3.36 5.33
CA ALA A 73 10.62 -4.27 4.31
C ALA A 73 9.08 -4.23 4.29
N GLN A 74 8.44 -4.30 5.45
CA GLN A 74 6.99 -4.18 5.59
C GLN A 74 6.49 -2.87 4.97
N ASN A 75 7.10 -1.74 5.34
CA ASN A 75 6.73 -0.43 4.81
C ASN A 75 6.87 -0.38 3.28
N LEU A 76 7.93 -0.97 2.73
CA LEU A 76 8.15 -1.04 1.28
C LEU A 76 7.11 -1.93 0.58
N VAL A 77 6.78 -3.10 1.12
CA VAL A 77 5.75 -3.99 0.57
C VAL A 77 4.41 -3.28 0.50
N TYR A 78 3.95 -2.68 1.60
CA TYR A 78 2.67 -1.97 1.63
C TYR A 78 2.67 -0.75 0.71
N LYS A 79 3.77 0.00 0.69
CA LYS A 79 3.94 1.13 -0.22
C LYS A 79 3.82 0.68 -1.68
N LYS A 80 4.53 -0.38 -2.09
CA LYS A 80 4.48 -0.89 -3.46
C LYS A 80 3.12 -1.50 -3.80
N TYR A 81 2.47 -2.19 -2.87
CA TYR A 81 1.12 -2.71 -3.05
C TYR A 81 0.08 -1.61 -3.29
N ILE A 82 0.05 -0.58 -2.43
CA ILE A 82 -0.84 0.58 -2.60
C ILE A 82 -0.47 1.37 -3.86
N THR A 83 0.83 1.49 -4.17
CA THR A 83 1.28 2.11 -5.42
C THR A 83 0.72 1.35 -6.61
N ALA A 84 0.83 0.02 -6.66
CA ALA A 84 0.29 -0.79 -7.75
C ALA A 84 -1.24 -0.64 -7.86
N MET A 85 -1.96 -0.68 -6.72
CA MET A 85 -3.40 -0.46 -6.63
C MET A 85 -3.84 0.85 -7.28
N LEU A 86 -3.13 1.94 -6.96
CA LEU A 86 -3.49 3.28 -7.41
C LEU A 86 -2.81 3.69 -8.74
N SER A 87 -1.83 2.93 -9.23
CA SER A 87 -1.06 3.29 -10.42
C SER A 87 -1.84 3.09 -11.71
N LYS A 88 -2.68 2.06 -11.77
CA LYS A 88 -3.24 1.62 -13.05
C LYS A 88 -4.41 2.53 -13.45
N LYS A 89 -4.41 2.99 -14.71
CA LYS A 89 -5.52 3.74 -15.33
C LYS A 89 -6.74 2.87 -15.64
N VAL A 90 -6.70 1.59 -15.28
CA VAL A 90 -7.78 0.64 -15.51
C VAL A 90 -8.71 0.69 -14.30
N ALA A 91 -10.00 0.57 -14.56
CA ALA A 91 -11.03 0.43 -13.54
C ALA A 91 -11.66 -0.95 -13.64
N PHE A 92 -12.25 -1.44 -12.55
CA PHE A 92 -13.08 -2.64 -12.59
C PHE A 92 -14.31 -2.38 -13.47
N LYS A 93 -14.61 -3.32 -14.36
CA LYS A 93 -15.60 -3.09 -15.43
C LYS A 93 -17.04 -3.28 -14.95
N ASN A 94 -17.23 -4.06 -13.89
CA ASN A 94 -18.53 -4.41 -13.36
C ASN A 94 -18.45 -4.74 -11.86
N VAL A 95 -19.62 -4.90 -11.24
CA VAL A 95 -19.79 -5.14 -9.79
C VAL A 95 -19.19 -6.44 -9.34
N GLU A 96 -19.27 -7.47 -10.16
CA GLU A 96 -18.68 -8.75 -9.84
C GLU A 96 -17.14 -8.65 -9.79
N GLU A 97 -16.52 -7.99 -10.78
CA GLU A 97 -15.07 -7.79 -10.83
C GLU A 97 -14.57 -6.94 -9.66
N ALA A 98 -15.27 -5.85 -9.32
CA ALA A 98 -14.93 -5.00 -8.18
C ALA A 98 -15.06 -5.75 -6.84
N GLN A 99 -16.11 -6.54 -6.67
CA GLN A 99 -16.31 -7.37 -5.47
C GLN A 99 -15.21 -8.43 -5.32
N GLN A 100 -14.89 -9.13 -6.42
CA GLN A 100 -13.81 -10.11 -6.45
C GLN A 100 -12.47 -9.45 -6.11
N ALA A 101 -12.20 -8.27 -6.67
CA ALA A 101 -11.00 -7.52 -6.38
C ALA A 101 -10.94 -7.07 -4.91
N ALA A 102 -12.00 -6.47 -4.36
CA ALA A 102 -12.06 -6.06 -2.96
C ALA A 102 -11.79 -7.25 -2.01
N THR A 103 -12.45 -8.38 -2.25
CA THR A 103 -12.25 -9.61 -1.49
C THR A 103 -10.81 -10.10 -1.56
N LYS A 104 -10.21 -10.06 -2.76
CA LYS A 104 -8.83 -10.46 -3.01
C LYS A 104 -7.82 -9.51 -2.34
N ILE A 105 -8.05 -8.20 -2.38
CA ILE A 105 -7.22 -7.19 -1.73
C ILE A 105 -7.16 -7.45 -0.22
N VAL A 106 -8.30 -7.66 0.43
CA VAL A 106 -8.36 -7.97 1.87
C VAL A 106 -7.62 -9.28 2.18
N LYS A 107 -7.80 -10.32 1.35
CA LYS A 107 -7.12 -11.60 1.51
C LYS A 107 -5.60 -11.45 1.42
N GLU A 108 -5.11 -10.75 0.40
CA GLU A 108 -3.68 -10.50 0.19
C GLU A 108 -3.08 -9.62 1.28
N ALA A 109 -3.79 -8.57 1.71
CA ALA A 109 -3.37 -7.73 2.82
C ALA A 109 -3.22 -8.54 4.11
N ASN A 110 -4.14 -9.46 4.38
CA ASN A 110 -4.07 -10.34 5.55
C ASN A 110 -2.95 -11.38 5.43
N GLN A 111 -2.66 -11.87 4.22
CA GLN A 111 -1.52 -12.75 3.96
C GLN A 111 -0.20 -12.02 4.27
N ILE A 112 -0.01 -10.81 3.75
CA ILE A 112 1.16 -9.97 4.02
C ILE A 112 1.27 -9.67 5.53
N ARG A 113 0.15 -9.30 6.18
CA ARG A 113 0.08 -9.07 7.62
C ARG A 113 0.53 -10.30 8.41
N SER A 114 0.02 -11.47 8.05
CA SER A 114 0.33 -12.74 8.74
C SER A 114 1.79 -13.14 8.54
N PHE A 115 2.33 -12.91 7.35
CA PHE A 115 3.75 -13.11 7.03
C PHE A 115 4.63 -12.28 7.95
N PHE A 116 4.49 -10.95 7.96
CA PHE A 116 5.31 -10.09 8.81
C PHE A 116 5.11 -10.33 10.31
N LYS A 117 3.88 -10.64 10.76
CA LYS A 117 3.61 -10.99 12.16
C LYS A 117 4.31 -12.28 12.59
N LYS A 118 4.48 -13.25 11.68
CA LYS A 118 5.24 -14.49 11.95
C LYS A 118 6.73 -14.22 12.09
N ILE A 119 7.30 -13.34 11.26
CA ILE A 119 8.73 -13.04 11.24
C ILE A 119 9.16 -12.17 12.44
N ALA A 120 8.38 -11.15 12.79
CA ALA A 120 8.68 -10.25 13.90
C ALA A 120 7.42 -9.95 14.74
N PRO A 121 7.00 -10.88 15.62
CA PRO A 121 5.73 -10.78 16.35
C PRO A 121 5.53 -9.49 17.15
N GLU A 122 6.57 -8.98 17.80
CA GLU A 122 6.52 -7.78 18.65
C GLU A 122 7.29 -6.58 18.06
N GLY A 123 7.96 -6.78 16.92
CA GLY A 123 8.87 -5.80 16.33
C GLY A 123 8.24 -4.87 15.29
N VAL A 124 7.05 -5.20 14.78
CA VAL A 124 6.37 -4.47 13.70
C VAL A 124 4.90 -4.24 13.97
N ASN A 125 4.42 -3.03 13.64
CA ASN A 125 2.98 -2.76 13.60
C ASN A 125 2.42 -3.23 12.25
N VAL A 126 1.89 -4.44 12.25
CA VAL A 126 1.27 -5.07 11.07
C VAL A 126 -0.21 -4.68 10.90
N ASP A 127 -0.84 -4.18 11.96
CA ASP A 127 -2.29 -3.96 12.01
C ASP A 127 -2.66 -2.67 11.27
N TRP A 128 -1.91 -1.59 11.49
CA TRP A 128 -2.19 -0.30 10.85
C TRP A 128 -2.18 -0.36 9.31
N PRO A 129 -1.15 -0.90 8.64
CA PRO A 129 -1.16 -0.97 7.18
C PRO A 129 -2.26 -1.89 6.63
N PHE A 130 -2.58 -2.98 7.34
CA PHE A 130 -3.68 -3.85 7.00
C PHE A 130 -5.03 -3.13 7.07
N GLU A 131 -5.31 -2.43 8.18
CA GLU A 131 -6.55 -1.66 8.36
C GLU A 131 -6.74 -0.61 7.24
N VAL A 132 -5.65 0.03 6.81
CA VAL A 132 -5.69 0.98 5.70
C VAL A 132 -6.05 0.27 4.40
N ILE A 133 -5.40 -0.83 4.04
CA ILE A 133 -5.71 -1.54 2.79
C ILE A 133 -7.12 -2.13 2.81
N SER A 134 -7.57 -2.67 3.94
CA SER A 134 -8.95 -3.16 4.10
C SER A 134 -9.97 -2.06 3.86
N MET A 135 -9.75 -0.87 4.41
CA MET A 135 -10.62 0.29 4.18
C MET A 135 -10.60 0.75 2.72
N LEU A 136 -9.44 0.74 2.05
CA LEU A 136 -9.38 1.04 0.61
C LEU A 136 -10.15 -0.01 -0.21
N ALA A 137 -10.15 -1.27 0.21
CA ALA A 137 -10.89 -2.34 -0.44
C ALA A 137 -12.40 -2.19 -0.27
N GLU A 138 -12.86 -1.76 0.92
CA GLU A 138 -14.28 -1.43 1.17
C GLU A 138 -14.77 -0.32 0.23
N ASP A 139 -13.94 0.70 -0.04
CA ASP A 139 -14.29 1.76 -1.02
C ASP A 139 -14.35 1.25 -2.46
N VAL A 140 -13.55 0.23 -2.80
CA VAL A 140 -13.58 -0.45 -4.11
C VAL A 140 -14.84 -1.32 -4.26
N GLU A 141 -15.35 -1.89 -3.16
CA GLU A 141 -16.61 -2.61 -3.14
C GLU A 141 -17.76 -1.66 -3.51
N MET A 142 -18.46 -1.90 -4.61
CA MET A 142 -19.46 -0.98 -5.17
C MET A 142 -20.79 -0.92 -4.37
N LEU A 143 -20.73 -1.09 -3.05
CA LEU A 143 -21.87 -1.04 -2.14
C LEU A 143 -22.06 0.34 -1.51
N SER A 144 -20.98 1.06 -1.22
CA SER A 144 -21.04 2.44 -0.72
C SER A 144 -19.74 3.18 -1.01
N LEU A 145 -19.82 4.39 -1.58
CA LEU A 145 -18.68 5.31 -1.53
C LEU A 145 -18.61 5.92 -0.13
N ASP A 146 -17.63 5.51 0.69
CA ASP A 146 -17.39 6.12 2.00
C ASP A 146 -15.95 6.62 2.14
N LEU A 147 -15.66 7.65 1.35
CA LEU A 147 -14.41 8.37 1.47
C LEU A 147 -14.25 9.09 2.83
N HIS A 148 -15.30 9.21 3.66
CA HIS A 148 -15.18 9.86 4.97
C HIS A 148 -14.21 9.10 5.88
N SER A 149 -14.30 7.77 5.89
CA SER A 149 -13.37 6.90 6.65
C SER A 149 -11.94 7.09 6.15
N VAL A 150 -11.73 7.06 4.83
CA VAL A 150 -10.41 7.24 4.21
C VAL A 150 -9.80 8.60 4.51
N VAL A 151 -10.54 9.70 4.31
CA VAL A 151 -9.99 11.05 4.56
C VAL A 151 -9.75 11.33 6.05
N ALA A 152 -10.45 10.64 6.94
CA ALA A 152 -10.29 10.76 8.39
C ALA A 152 -9.08 9.97 8.91
N LYS A 153 -8.89 8.72 8.46
CA LYS A 153 -7.77 7.87 8.90
C LYS A 153 -6.48 8.14 8.14
N CYS A 154 -6.55 8.58 6.88
CA CYS A 154 -5.40 8.82 6.01
C CYS A 154 -5.30 10.31 5.60
N PRO A 155 -5.04 11.23 6.55
CA PRO A 155 -5.03 12.66 6.25
C PRO A 155 -3.88 13.09 5.33
N ASP A 156 -2.82 12.27 5.25
CA ASP A 156 -1.65 12.40 4.37
C ASP A 156 -1.92 12.00 2.92
N MET A 157 -3.06 11.36 2.66
CA MET A 157 -3.49 11.00 1.30
C MET A 157 -3.86 12.27 0.51
N SER A 158 -3.23 12.41 -0.66
CA SER A 158 -3.39 13.51 -1.59
C SER A 158 -4.67 13.40 -2.42
N GLU A 159 -5.08 14.51 -3.03
CA GLU A 159 -6.22 14.55 -3.95
C GLU A 159 -6.05 13.59 -5.13
N GLU A 160 -4.84 13.56 -5.72
CA GLU A 160 -4.51 12.66 -6.83
C GLU A 160 -4.68 11.18 -6.44
N GLN A 161 -4.23 10.80 -5.24
CA GLN A 161 -4.41 9.43 -4.72
C GLN A 161 -5.89 9.10 -4.50
N LEU A 162 -6.68 10.04 -3.96
CA LEU A 162 -8.13 9.85 -3.77
C LEU A 162 -8.87 9.69 -5.10
N VAL A 163 -8.52 10.51 -6.10
CA VAL A 163 -9.11 10.40 -7.44
C VAL A 163 -8.76 9.05 -8.06
N ARG A 164 -7.53 8.55 -7.90
CA ARG A 164 -7.12 7.22 -8.38
C ARG A 164 -7.89 6.09 -7.69
N LEU A 165 -8.14 6.20 -6.38
CA LEU A 165 -8.96 5.24 -5.64
C LEU A 165 -10.40 5.20 -6.18
N VAL A 166 -11.05 6.36 -6.33
CA VAL A 166 -12.43 6.44 -6.85
C VAL A 166 -12.49 5.97 -8.32
N TRP A 167 -11.46 6.28 -9.11
CA TRP A 167 -11.37 5.83 -10.50
C TRP A 167 -11.31 4.31 -10.61
N LEU A 168 -10.53 3.65 -9.75
CA LEU A 168 -10.33 2.19 -9.77
C LEU A 168 -11.66 1.41 -9.72
N ARG A 169 -12.68 1.98 -9.07
CA ARG A 169 -14.00 1.38 -8.91
C ARG A 169 -14.82 1.27 -10.20
N GLY A 170 -14.68 2.24 -11.10
CA GLY A 170 -15.28 2.20 -12.44
C GLY A 170 -16.74 2.64 -12.59
N ASP A 171 -17.47 2.89 -11.51
CA ASP A 171 -18.86 3.36 -11.51
C ASP A 171 -19.02 4.89 -11.44
N VAL A 172 -17.99 5.62 -10.99
CA VAL A 172 -18.01 7.08 -10.95
C VAL A 172 -17.54 7.63 -12.29
N PRO A 173 -18.40 8.38 -13.02
CA PRO A 173 -18.00 8.95 -14.30
C PRO A 173 -16.79 9.86 -14.15
N ARG A 174 -15.90 9.81 -15.15
CA ARG A 174 -14.65 10.58 -15.21
C ARG A 174 -14.83 12.07 -14.84
N ALA A 175 -15.91 12.69 -15.33
CA ALA A 175 -16.23 14.10 -15.09
C ALA A 175 -16.58 14.42 -13.63
N ARG A 176 -17.04 13.43 -12.85
CA ARG A 176 -17.48 13.62 -11.46
C ARG A 176 -16.41 13.28 -10.42
N LEU A 177 -15.30 12.66 -10.81
CA LEU A 177 -14.26 12.20 -9.87
C LEU A 177 -13.73 13.32 -8.97
N ARG A 178 -13.38 14.46 -9.56
CA ARG A 178 -12.85 15.64 -8.84
C ARG A 178 -13.87 16.16 -7.83
N ASP A 179 -15.10 16.37 -8.26
CA ASP A 179 -16.17 16.88 -7.41
C ASP A 179 -16.46 15.94 -6.24
N THR A 180 -16.54 14.63 -6.52
CA THR A 180 -16.71 13.58 -5.51
C THR A 180 -15.61 13.64 -4.45
N VAL A 181 -14.34 13.73 -4.88
CA VAL A 181 -13.19 13.81 -3.96
C VAL A 181 -13.18 15.16 -3.22
N ALA A 182 -13.52 16.26 -3.88
CA ALA A 182 -13.58 17.59 -3.26
C ALA A 182 -14.63 17.64 -2.14
N ILE A 183 -15.81 17.07 -2.36
CA ILE A 183 -16.87 16.96 -1.36
C ILE A 183 -16.39 16.13 -0.15
N ALA A 184 -15.80 14.97 -0.40
CA ALA A 184 -15.25 14.13 0.67
C ALA A 184 -14.16 14.86 1.46
N ARG A 185 -13.26 15.58 0.80
CA ARG A 185 -12.20 16.36 1.48
C ARG A 185 -12.75 17.55 2.26
N ALA A 186 -13.81 18.21 1.78
CA ALA A 186 -14.45 19.31 2.49
C ALA A 186 -15.06 18.86 3.83
N SER A 187 -15.46 17.59 3.93
CA SER A 187 -15.96 16.97 5.16
C SER A 187 -14.85 16.48 6.11
N ARG A 188 -13.57 16.68 5.77
CA ARG A 188 -12.45 16.16 6.53
C ARG A 188 -12.49 16.71 7.97
N PRO A 189 -12.49 15.83 9.00
CA PRO A 189 -12.44 16.29 10.38
C PRO A 189 -11.11 17.01 10.64
N PRO A 190 -11.04 17.90 11.65
CA PRO A 190 -9.79 18.56 12.00
C PRO A 190 -8.69 17.52 12.25
N PRO A 191 -7.44 17.78 11.82
CA PRO A 191 -6.36 16.82 11.96
C PRO A 191 -6.21 16.42 13.42
N ARG A 192 -6.45 15.14 13.70
CA ARG A 192 -6.07 14.55 14.99
C ARG A 192 -4.59 14.26 14.95
N ALA A 193 -3.94 14.22 16.10
CA ALA A 193 -2.57 13.71 16.17
C ALA A 193 -2.56 12.29 15.58
N ASN A 194 -1.84 12.09 14.48
CA ASN A 194 -1.70 10.77 13.89
C ASN A 194 -0.99 9.85 14.88
N SER A 195 -1.66 8.81 15.34
CA SER A 195 -1.07 7.75 16.15
C SER A 195 -0.16 6.83 15.35
N HIS A 196 -0.27 6.86 14.02
CA HIS A 196 0.44 5.95 13.12
C HIS A 196 1.34 6.67 12.11
N PRO A 197 2.42 6.02 11.63
CA PRO A 197 3.25 6.51 10.55
C PRO A 197 2.44 6.78 9.26
N SER A 198 2.90 7.77 8.49
CA SER A 198 2.33 8.10 7.19
C SER A 198 2.63 7.00 6.16
N LEU A 199 1.59 6.53 5.46
CA LEU A 199 1.72 5.54 4.39
C LEU A 199 1.71 6.18 3.00
N PHE A 200 1.02 7.31 2.82
CA PHE A 200 0.75 7.89 1.51
C PHE A 200 1.73 9.00 1.10
N LYS A 201 2.44 9.62 2.05
CA LYS A 201 3.35 10.75 1.77
C LYS A 201 4.43 10.42 0.74
N HIS A 202 4.87 9.16 0.69
CA HIS A 202 5.93 8.70 -0.21
C HIS A 202 5.40 7.97 -1.45
N ILE A 203 4.09 7.88 -1.63
CA ILE A 203 3.46 7.29 -2.82
C ILE A 203 3.24 8.40 -3.84
N THR A 204 4.02 8.39 -4.91
CA THR A 204 3.97 9.39 -5.97
C THR A 204 3.87 8.72 -7.33
N PHE A 205 3.08 9.30 -8.24
CA PHE A 205 2.92 8.79 -9.60
C PHE A 205 3.62 9.73 -10.59
N SER A 206 4.36 9.15 -11.54
CA SER A 206 5.07 9.90 -12.58
C SER A 206 4.09 10.55 -13.57
N ASP A 207 2.97 9.88 -13.84
CA ASP A 207 1.85 10.42 -14.59
C ASP A 207 0.80 11.06 -13.65
N ARG A 208 0.36 12.28 -13.96
CA ARG A 208 -0.70 12.93 -13.17
C ARG A 208 -2.04 12.62 -13.82
N LEU A 209 -2.90 11.82 -13.17
CA LEU A 209 -4.25 11.58 -13.65
C LEU A 209 -5.04 12.90 -13.69
N LEU A 210 -4.77 13.78 -12.72
CA LEU A 210 -5.40 15.09 -12.65
C LEU A 210 -5.16 15.98 -13.87
N SER A 211 -4.03 15.86 -14.58
CA SER A 211 -3.79 16.67 -15.78
C SER A 211 -4.73 16.31 -16.94
N HIS A 212 -5.28 15.09 -16.92
CA HIS A 212 -6.18 14.57 -17.95
C HIS A 212 -7.68 14.82 -17.67
N PHE A 213 -8.04 15.60 -16.63
CA PHE A 213 -9.41 16.08 -16.41
C PHE A 213 -9.58 17.57 -16.75
N ASN A 214 -8.56 18.22 -17.33
CA ASN A 214 -8.70 19.58 -17.85
C ASN A 214 -9.26 19.51 -19.26
N LEU A 215 -10.59 19.42 -19.38
CA LEU A 215 -11.40 19.75 -20.55
C LEU A 215 -12.74 20.30 -20.08
#